data_AF-A0A0C4FBT6-F1
#
_entry.id   AF-A0A0C4FBT6-F1
#
_cell.length_a   1.000
_cell.length_b   1.000
_cell.length_c   1.000
_cell.angle_alpha   90.00
_cell.angle_beta   90.00
_cell.angle_gamma   90.00
#
_symmetry.space_group_name_H-M   'P 1'
#
loop_
_entity.id
_entity.type
_entity.pdbx_description
1 polymer ?
#
loop_
_entity_poly.entity_id
_entity_poly.type
_entity_poly.pdbx_seq_one_letter_code
_entity_poly.pdbx_strand_id
1 'polypeptide(L)'
;FVLDTWQYFWHRAFHINQFLYKHIHSVHHRLYCPYSYGALYNHPVEGFILDTLGAVIAHWASAMSVRQATFLFGISTAKTVDDHCGLALPFDPLQHLFGNNAAYHDIHHQQFGIKKNFSQPYFVHWDVLMGTRMTAEEAQVRRDKLAFARASPASPSQSSSSSASEKPELVVLDSEDSDLDNKSSSKLKTR
;
A
#
# COMPACT_ATOMS: atom_id res chain seq x y z
N PHE A 1 -2.78 1.10 18.40
CA PHE A 1 -3.29 2.48 18.23
C PHE A 1 -2.19 3.48 17.91
N VAL A 2 -1.36 3.97 18.86
CA VAL A 2 -0.36 5.04 18.55
C VAL A 2 0.58 4.65 17.39
N LEU A 3 1.12 3.43 17.41
CA LEU A 3 1.97 2.92 16.33
C LEU A 3 1.21 2.85 14.99
N ASP A 4 0.02 2.26 14.97
CA ASP A 4 -0.82 2.17 13.75
C ASP A 4 -1.15 3.55 13.18
N THR A 5 -1.43 4.53 14.05
CA THR A 5 -1.69 5.92 13.65
C THR A 5 -0.46 6.53 13.00
N TRP A 6 0.70 6.44 13.65
CA TRP A 6 1.95 6.99 13.11
C TRP A 6 2.30 6.38 11.75
N GLN A 7 2.29 5.05 11.69
CA GLN A 7 2.59 4.28 10.50
C GLN A 7 1.62 4.61 9.36
N TYR A 8 0.32 4.59 9.61
CA TYR A 8 -0.69 4.88 8.59
C TYR A 8 -0.52 6.27 7.97
N PHE A 9 -0.40 7.32 8.79
CA PHE A 9 -0.37 8.68 8.26
C PHE A 9 0.92 9.00 7.52
N TRP A 10 2.07 8.50 8.00
CA TRP A 10 3.33 8.67 7.27
C TRP A 10 3.39 7.82 6.00
N HIS A 11 2.92 6.58 6.06
CA HIS A 11 2.87 5.72 4.88
C HIS A 11 1.97 6.32 3.80
N ARG A 12 0.78 6.81 4.17
CA ARG A 12 -0.09 7.56 3.26
C ARG A 12 0.58 8.84 2.75
N ALA A 13 1.26 9.60 3.60
CA ALA A 13 1.96 10.81 3.17
C ALA A 13 3.06 10.50 2.13
N PHE A 14 3.80 9.42 2.34
CA PHE A 14 4.81 8.92 1.41
C PHE A 14 4.24 8.50 0.06
N HIS A 15 2.99 8.04 0.00
CA HIS A 15 2.32 7.73 -1.26
C HIS A 15 1.65 8.91 -1.95
N ILE A 16 1.02 9.79 -1.18
CA ILE A 16 0.21 10.88 -1.74
C ILE A 16 1.10 12.04 -2.19
N ASN A 17 2.21 12.29 -1.49
CA ASN A 17 3.17 13.31 -1.90
C ASN A 17 4.10 12.74 -2.98
N GLN A 18 4.05 13.30 -4.20
CA GLN A 18 4.85 12.83 -5.33
C GLN A 18 6.36 12.86 -5.08
N PHE A 19 6.87 13.87 -4.36
CA PHE A 19 8.28 13.96 -4.02
C PHE A 19 8.70 12.84 -3.06
N LEU A 20 7.92 12.64 -2.00
CA LEU A 20 8.21 11.57 -1.04
C LEU A 20 8.08 10.20 -1.68
N TYR A 21 7.07 9.98 -2.52
CA TYR A 21 6.92 8.72 -3.24
C TYR A 21 8.13 8.49 -4.15
N LYS A 22 8.42 9.41 -5.07
CA LYS A 22 9.45 9.22 -6.09
C LYS A 22 10.84 9.01 -5.49
N HIS A 23 11.20 9.73 -4.43
CA HIS A 23 12.56 9.75 -3.90
C HIS A 23 12.80 8.85 -2.70
N ILE A 24 11.75 8.49 -1.96
CA ILE A 24 11.88 7.73 -0.70
C ILE A 24 11.16 6.39 -0.87
N HIS A 25 9.84 6.42 -0.99
CA HIS A 25 9.03 5.21 -0.85
C HIS A 25 8.97 4.32 -2.10
N SER A 26 9.31 4.87 -3.26
CA SER A 26 9.47 4.10 -4.49
C SER A 26 10.53 3.02 -4.37
N VAL A 27 11.52 3.17 -3.46
CA VAL A 27 12.55 2.15 -3.17
C VAL A 27 11.90 0.89 -2.63
N HIS A 28 10.98 1.04 -1.67
CA HIS A 28 10.20 -0.06 -1.11
C HIS A 28 9.32 -0.73 -2.18
N HIS A 29 8.61 0.07 -2.97
CA HIS A 29 7.75 -0.41 -4.07
C HIS A 29 8.50 -0.96 -5.30
N ARG A 30 9.84 -1.05 -5.28
CA ARG A 30 10.58 -1.84 -6.29
C ARG A 30 10.25 -3.32 -6.15
N LEU A 31 9.84 -3.76 -4.97
CA LEU A 31 9.51 -5.14 -4.67
C LEU A 31 8.04 -5.43 -4.98
N TYR A 32 7.72 -5.56 -6.27
CA TYR A 32 6.35 -5.81 -6.73
C TYR A 32 5.71 -7.08 -6.14
N CYS A 33 6.54 -8.10 -5.88
CA CYS A 33 6.15 -9.30 -5.15
C CYS A 33 6.82 -9.22 -3.77
N PRO A 34 6.08 -8.88 -2.71
CA PRO A 34 6.63 -8.84 -1.37
C PRO A 34 7.18 -10.22 -0.97
N TYR A 35 8.34 -10.21 -0.31
CA TYR A 35 8.91 -11.39 0.34
C TYR A 35 9.53 -10.96 1.68
N SER A 36 9.70 -11.90 2.61
CA SER A 36 10.07 -11.61 4.00
C SER A 36 11.35 -10.77 4.16
N TYR A 37 12.38 -11.01 3.34
CA TYR A 37 13.62 -10.21 3.37
C TYR A 37 13.43 -8.77 2.85
N GLY A 38 12.41 -8.56 2.02
CA GLY A 38 12.03 -7.26 1.48
C GLY A 38 11.23 -6.38 2.43
N ALA A 39 10.77 -6.92 3.57
CA ALA A 39 9.88 -6.24 4.49
C ALA A 39 10.40 -4.89 5.01
N LEU A 40 11.71 -4.75 5.12
CA LEU A 40 12.40 -3.52 5.52
C LEU A 40 13.36 -3.03 4.43
N TYR A 41 13.10 -3.38 3.16
CA TYR A 41 13.81 -2.81 2.02
C TYR A 41 13.32 -1.39 1.75
N ASN A 42 13.65 -0.48 2.67
CA ASN A 42 13.20 0.90 2.66
C ASN A 42 14.37 1.86 2.42
N HIS A 43 14.05 3.08 2.00
CA HIS A 43 15.04 4.14 2.01
C HIS A 43 15.44 4.46 3.47
N PRO A 44 16.71 4.80 3.81
CA PRO A 44 17.10 5.01 5.21
C PRO A 44 16.26 6.06 5.96
N VAL A 45 15.82 7.12 5.27
CA VAL A 45 14.93 8.15 5.84
C VAL A 45 13.54 7.58 6.14
N GLU A 46 13.05 6.68 5.30
CA GLU A 46 11.77 6.01 5.50
C GLU A 46 11.81 5.14 6.76
N GLY A 47 12.83 4.28 6.89
CA GLY A 47 13.01 3.44 8.07
C GLY A 47 13.26 4.25 9.35
N PHE A 48 13.95 5.38 9.24
CA PHE A 48 14.08 6.28 10.38
C PHE A 48 12.74 6.87 10.82
N ILE A 49 11.93 7.37 9.88
CA ILE A 49 10.65 8.03 10.18
C ILE A 49 9.60 7.01 10.63
N LEU A 50 9.40 5.93 9.88
CA LEU A 50 8.38 4.92 10.18
C LEU A 50 8.81 4.07 11.37
N ASP A 51 9.98 3.45 11.31
CA ASP A 51 10.36 2.42 12.28
C ASP A 51 10.94 3.04 13.55
N THR A 52 11.97 3.88 13.42
CA THR A 52 12.69 4.41 14.60
C THR A 52 11.86 5.44 15.36
N LEU A 53 11.43 6.51 14.68
CA LEU A 53 10.61 7.54 15.33
C LEU A 53 9.24 7.00 15.75
N GLY A 54 8.63 6.14 14.93
CA GLY A 54 7.36 5.50 15.26
C GLY A 54 7.45 4.65 16.53
N ALA A 55 8.51 3.83 16.65
CA ALA A 55 8.75 3.04 17.87
C ALA A 55 9.02 3.92 19.10
N VAL A 56 9.83 4.97 18.96
CA VAL A 56 10.12 5.91 20.07
C VAL A 56 8.83 6.60 20.55
N ILE A 57 8.02 7.11 19.64
CA ILE A 57 6.76 7.80 19.97
C ILE A 57 5.77 6.83 20.59
N ALA A 58 5.61 5.63 20.03
CA ALA A 58 4.72 4.62 20.58
C ALA A 58 5.18 4.14 21.97
N HIS A 59 6.48 3.96 22.18
CA HIS A 59 7.04 3.58 23.48
C HIS A 59 6.79 4.66 24.54
N TRP A 60 7.11 5.92 24.20
CA TRP A 60 6.92 7.05 25.09
C TRP A 60 5.44 7.25 25.44
N ALA A 61 4.56 7.25 24.45
CA ALA A 61 3.13 7.50 24.64
C ALA A 61 2.42 6.37 25.41
N SER A 62 2.92 5.14 25.34
CA SER A 62 2.35 3.98 26.05
C SER A 62 2.84 3.84 27.49
N ALA A 63 3.86 4.61 27.90
CA ALA A 63 4.51 4.50 29.21
C ALA A 63 4.94 3.06 29.58
N MET A 64 5.22 2.24 28.57
CA MET A 64 5.67 0.86 28.79
C MET A 64 7.05 0.84 29.43
N SER A 65 7.32 -0.19 30.24
CA SER A 65 8.71 -0.52 30.58
C SER A 65 9.49 -0.97 29.34
N VAL A 66 10.82 -0.87 29.39
CA VAL A 66 11.70 -1.35 28.33
C VAL A 66 11.39 -2.81 27.96
N ARG A 67 11.15 -3.68 28.96
CA ARG A 67 10.84 -5.11 28.73
C ARG A 67 9.54 -5.31 27.94
N GLN A 68 8.48 -4.57 28.29
CA GLN A 68 7.20 -4.64 27.58
C GLN A 68 7.34 -4.12 26.15
N ALA A 69 8.08 -3.02 25.97
CA ALA A 69 8.34 -2.45 24.66
C ALA A 69 9.16 -3.41 23.78
N THR A 70 10.21 -4.02 24.31
CA THR A 70 11.00 -5.04 23.59
C THR A 70 10.11 -6.19 23.12
N PHE A 71 9.20 -6.67 23.97
CA PHE A 71 8.28 -7.74 23.61
C PHE A 71 7.29 -7.29 22.51
N LEU A 72 6.67 -6.10 22.67
CA LEU A 72 5.74 -5.56 21.69
C LEU A 72 6.40 -5.36 20.33
N PHE A 73 7.55 -4.67 20.29
CA PHE A 73 8.25 -4.40 19.04
C PHE A 73 8.85 -5.66 18.42
N GLY A 74 9.23 -6.67 19.22
CA GLY A 74 9.56 -7.99 18.70
C GLY A 74 8.40 -8.62 17.93
N ILE A 75 7.17 -8.53 18.46
CA ILE A 75 5.95 -8.95 17.76
C ILE A 75 5.69 -8.05 16.55
N SER A 76 5.86 -6.73 16.65
CA SER A 76 5.68 -5.81 15.51
C SER A 76 6.63 -6.15 14.37
N THR A 77 7.90 -6.43 14.65
CA THR A 77 8.87 -6.84 13.62
C THR A 77 8.48 -8.16 12.99
N ALA A 78 8.10 -9.16 13.79
CA ALA A 78 7.62 -10.44 13.27
C ALA A 78 6.38 -10.24 12.38
N LYS A 79 5.46 -9.35 12.79
CA LYS A 79 4.27 -8.99 12.04
C LYS A 79 4.59 -8.30 10.71
N THR A 80 5.52 -7.36 10.68
CA THR A 80 5.96 -6.71 9.45
C THR A 80 6.56 -7.72 8.47
N VAL A 81 7.38 -8.66 8.97
CA VAL A 81 7.96 -9.71 8.12
C VAL A 81 6.89 -10.66 7.59
N ASP A 82 5.91 -11.02 8.41
CA ASP A 82 4.76 -11.85 8.03
C ASP A 82 3.87 -11.17 6.98
N ASP A 83 3.55 -9.89 7.16
CA ASP A 83 2.76 -9.09 6.19
C ASP A 83 3.43 -8.96 4.81
N HIS A 84 4.73 -9.18 4.74
CA HIS A 84 5.49 -9.14 3.49
C HIS A 84 5.91 -10.52 3.02
N CYS A 85 5.56 -11.62 3.70
CA CYS A 85 6.08 -12.93 3.34
C CYS A 85 5.51 -13.49 2.02
N GLY A 86 4.41 -12.90 1.53
CA GLY A 86 3.71 -13.35 0.32
C GLY A 86 2.98 -14.69 0.51
N LEU A 87 2.89 -15.20 1.73
CA LEU A 87 2.25 -16.47 2.07
C LEU A 87 1.06 -16.23 2.99
N ALA A 88 -0.05 -16.90 2.70
CA ALA A 88 -1.20 -16.99 3.61
C ALA A 88 -1.25 -18.40 4.20
N LEU A 89 -0.53 -18.62 5.31
CA LEU A 89 -0.46 -19.94 5.93
C LEU A 89 -1.74 -20.24 6.74
N PRO A 90 -2.28 -21.47 6.68
CA PRO A 90 -3.57 -21.79 7.31
C PRO A 90 -3.57 -21.63 8.83
N PHE A 91 -2.41 -21.73 9.48
CA PHE A 91 -2.27 -21.65 10.95
C PHE A 91 -1.42 -20.46 11.39
N ASP A 92 -1.40 -19.37 10.62
CA ASP A 92 -0.66 -18.17 11.01
C ASP A 92 -1.43 -17.32 12.04
N PRO A 93 -1.03 -17.29 13.32
CA PRO A 93 -1.75 -16.52 14.32
C PRO A 93 -1.70 -15.01 14.05
N LEU A 94 -0.64 -14.49 13.43
CA LEU A 94 -0.49 -13.07 13.16
C LEU A 94 -1.45 -12.62 12.06
N GLN A 95 -1.67 -13.44 11.03
CA GLN A 95 -2.61 -13.10 9.96
C GLN A 95 -4.08 -13.26 10.38
N HIS A 96 -4.37 -14.15 11.33
CA HIS A 96 -5.73 -14.38 11.83
C HIS A 96 -6.17 -13.39 12.91
N LEU A 97 -5.23 -12.88 13.72
CA LEU A 97 -5.55 -11.95 14.82
C LEU A 97 -5.74 -10.50 14.35
N PHE A 98 -5.17 -10.13 13.21
CA PHE A 98 -5.08 -8.75 12.76
C PHE A 98 -5.74 -8.54 11.40
N GLY A 99 -6.26 -7.33 11.19
CA GLY A 99 -6.94 -6.99 9.93
C GLY A 99 -5.96 -6.76 8.78
N ASN A 100 -4.75 -6.29 9.09
CA ASN A 100 -3.66 -6.24 8.13
C ASN A 100 -2.99 -7.62 8.08
N ASN A 101 -2.78 -8.17 6.89
CA ASN A 101 -2.13 -9.46 6.67
C ASN A 101 -1.43 -9.46 5.31
N ALA A 102 -0.73 -10.55 4.98
CA ALA A 102 0.02 -10.70 3.74
C ALA A 102 -0.81 -10.39 2.48
N ALA A 103 -2.04 -10.90 2.39
CA ALA A 103 -2.91 -10.64 1.24
C ALA A 103 -3.38 -9.17 1.16
N TYR A 104 -3.68 -8.56 2.31
CA TYR A 104 -4.11 -7.16 2.37
C TYR A 104 -2.99 -6.20 1.95
N HIS A 105 -1.76 -6.49 2.39
CA HIS A 105 -0.58 -5.71 2.05
C HIS A 105 -0.09 -5.99 0.62
N ASP A 106 -0.22 -7.21 0.11
CA ASP A 106 0.11 -7.52 -1.29
C ASP A 106 -0.74 -6.68 -2.27
N ILE A 107 -2.03 -6.46 -1.98
CA ILE A 107 -2.89 -5.57 -2.78
C ILE A 107 -2.27 -4.18 -2.91
N HIS A 108 -1.68 -3.66 -1.84
CA HIS A 108 -1.06 -2.33 -1.82
C HIS A 108 0.16 -2.23 -2.76
N HIS A 109 0.99 -3.28 -2.84
CA HIS A 109 2.15 -3.36 -3.72
C HIS A 109 1.79 -3.51 -5.20
N GLN A 110 0.54 -3.87 -5.52
CA GLN A 110 0.09 -3.91 -6.91
C GLN A 110 -0.05 -2.49 -7.50
N GLN A 111 0.21 -2.34 -8.81
CA GLN A 111 0.12 -1.04 -9.50
C GLN A 111 -1.23 -0.34 -9.29
N PHE A 112 -2.32 -1.10 -9.25
CA PHE A 112 -3.67 -0.58 -9.05
C PHE A 112 -4.00 -0.28 -7.57
N GLY A 113 -3.21 -0.79 -6.63
CA GLY A 113 -3.42 -0.66 -5.19
C GLY A 113 -2.49 0.33 -4.51
N ILE A 114 -1.56 0.95 -5.24
CA ILE A 114 -0.53 1.84 -4.70
C ILE A 114 -1.04 3.07 -3.93
N LYS A 115 -2.33 3.41 -4.07
CA LYS A 115 -2.99 4.49 -3.30
C LYS A 115 -4.06 3.98 -2.34
N LYS A 116 -3.99 2.70 -1.95
CA LYS A 116 -4.95 2.00 -1.09
C LYS A 116 -4.22 1.13 -0.07
N ASN A 117 -4.90 0.74 1.01
CA ASN A 117 -4.38 -0.19 2.03
C ASN A 117 -3.06 0.27 2.69
N PHE A 118 -3.03 1.49 3.23
CA PHE A 118 -1.82 2.04 3.87
C PHE A 118 -1.59 1.54 5.30
N SER A 119 -2.58 0.88 5.92
CA SER A 119 -2.49 0.49 7.33
C SER A 119 -1.44 -0.59 7.56
N GLN A 120 -0.52 -0.32 8.48
CA GLN A 120 0.44 -1.28 9.01
C GLN A 120 0.80 -0.90 10.47
N PRO A 121 1.20 -1.85 11.33
CA PRO A 121 1.33 -3.29 11.06
C PRO A 121 0.10 -4.13 11.50
N TYR A 122 -0.84 -3.60 12.28
CA TYR A 122 -1.91 -4.41 12.89
C TYR A 122 -3.31 -4.18 12.30
N PHE A 123 -3.88 -2.98 12.50
CA PHE A 123 -5.31 -2.77 12.29
C PHE A 123 -5.62 -1.87 11.09
N VAL A 124 -6.57 -2.27 10.26
CA VAL A 124 -7.00 -1.55 9.04
C VAL A 124 -7.99 -0.40 9.28
N HIS A 125 -8.29 -0.09 10.55
CA HIS A 125 -9.27 0.93 10.93
C HIS A 125 -9.02 2.29 10.28
N TRP A 126 -7.77 2.73 10.13
CA TRP A 126 -7.48 3.99 9.46
C TRP A 126 -7.81 3.97 7.97
N ASP A 127 -7.57 2.86 7.27
CA ASP A 127 -8.00 2.72 5.87
C ASP A 127 -9.53 2.78 5.72
N VAL A 128 -10.25 2.21 6.69
CA VAL A 128 -11.72 2.27 6.73
C VAL A 128 -12.18 3.71 6.97
N LEU A 129 -11.63 4.38 7.99
CA LEU A 129 -12.03 5.74 8.37
C LEU A 129 -11.72 6.78 7.28
N MET A 130 -10.63 6.58 6.54
CA MET A 130 -10.15 7.53 5.54
C MET A 130 -10.56 7.16 4.10
N GLY A 131 -11.32 6.08 3.91
CA GLY A 131 -11.79 5.64 2.58
C GLY A 131 -10.68 5.12 1.65
N THR A 132 -9.59 4.61 2.21
CA THR A 132 -8.44 4.09 1.45
C THR A 132 -8.37 2.57 1.43
N ARG A 133 -9.35 1.87 2.01
CA ARG A 133 -9.46 0.41 1.94
C ARG A 133 -9.80 -0.09 0.53
N MET A 134 -9.11 -1.15 0.10
CA MET A 134 -9.45 -2.01 -1.03
C MET A 134 -9.52 -3.46 -0.53
N THR A 135 -10.66 -4.10 -0.79
CA THR A 135 -10.91 -5.51 -0.46
C THR A 135 -10.26 -6.47 -1.46
N ALA A 136 -10.15 -7.74 -1.08
CA ALA A 136 -9.63 -8.78 -1.96
C ALA A 136 -10.53 -8.97 -3.20
N GLU A 137 -11.85 -8.86 -3.02
CA GLU A 137 -12.83 -8.95 -4.09
C GLU A 137 -12.66 -7.79 -5.10
N GLU A 138 -12.54 -6.56 -4.62
CA GLU A 138 -12.28 -5.39 -5.47
C GLU A 138 -10.93 -5.48 -6.19
N ALA A 139 -9.90 -5.99 -5.52
CA ALA A 139 -8.60 -6.21 -6.10
C ALA A 139 -8.65 -7.30 -7.19
N GLN A 140 -9.44 -8.37 -7.00
CA GLN A 140 -9.64 -9.40 -8.02
C GLN A 140 -10.31 -8.84 -9.27
N VAL A 141 -11.38 -8.05 -9.10
CA VAL A 141 -12.06 -7.40 -10.23
C VAL A 141 -11.10 -6.51 -11.03
N ARG A 142 -10.20 -5.77 -10.35
CA ARG A 142 -9.17 -4.96 -11.01
C ARG A 142 -8.15 -5.82 -11.76
N ARG A 143 -7.70 -6.92 -11.16
CA ARG A 143 -6.79 -7.88 -11.80
C ARG A 143 -7.40 -8.47 -13.08
N ASP A 144 -8.65 -8.89 -13.01
CA ASP A 144 -9.36 -9.49 -14.16
C ASP A 144 -9.52 -8.48 -15.30
N LYS A 145 -9.87 -7.22 -14.99
CA LYS A 145 -9.94 -6.14 -15.98
C LYS A 145 -8.60 -5.89 -16.66
N LEU A 146 -7.51 -5.83 -15.90
CA LEU A 146 -6.16 -5.64 -16.44
C LEU A 146 -5.71 -6.84 -17.29
N ALA A 147 -6.05 -8.07 -16.87
CA ALA A 147 -5.76 -9.27 -17.64
C ALA A 147 -6.53 -9.28 -18.98
N PHE A 148 -7.82 -8.93 -18.96
CA PHE A 148 -8.64 -8.82 -20.16
C PHE A 148 -8.12 -7.75 -21.14
N ALA A 149 -7.73 -6.57 -20.62
CA ALA A 149 -7.17 -5.50 -21.43
C ALA A 149 -5.83 -5.91 -22.08
N ARG A 150 -5.01 -6.70 -21.40
CA ARG A 150 -3.74 -7.24 -21.94
C ARG A 150 -3.97 -8.36 -22.96
N ALA A 151 -5.03 -9.15 -22.82
CA ALA A 151 -5.36 -10.25 -23.72
C ALA A 151 -6.13 -9.80 -24.98
N SER A 152 -6.77 -8.64 -24.94
CA SER A 152 -7.47 -8.07 -26.10
C SER A 152 -6.44 -7.57 -27.12
N PRO A 153 -6.43 -8.09 -28.37
CA PRO A 153 -5.52 -7.57 -29.38
C PRO A 153 -5.85 -6.10 -29.63
N ALA A 154 -4.86 -5.22 -29.43
CA ALA A 154 -4.97 -3.81 -29.81
C ALA A 154 -5.49 -3.76 -31.26
N SER A 155 -6.65 -3.15 -31.48
CA SER A 155 -7.12 -2.85 -32.83
C SER A 155 -6.05 -2.01 -33.52
N PRO A 156 -5.60 -2.35 -34.74
CA PRO A 156 -4.54 -1.61 -35.39
C PRO A 156 -5.04 -0.20 -35.71
N SER A 157 -4.62 0.78 -34.93
CA SER A 157 -4.76 2.19 -35.29
C SER A 157 -3.85 2.46 -36.48
N GLN A 158 -4.47 3.00 -37.53
CA GLN A 158 -3.88 3.27 -38.83
C GLN A 158 -2.56 4.03 -38.74
N SER A 159 -1.63 3.61 -39.60
CA SER A 159 -0.38 4.27 -39.88
C SER A 159 -0.57 5.71 -40.36
N SER A 160 0.09 6.66 -39.71
CA SER A 160 0.61 7.85 -40.38
C SER A 160 1.99 8.16 -39.85
N SER A 161 2.95 8.11 -40.77
CA SER A 161 4.37 8.40 -40.61
C SER A 161 4.66 9.84 -40.18
N SER A 162 5.56 10.02 -39.20
CA SER A 162 6.66 10.99 -39.31
C SER A 162 7.70 10.74 -38.22
N SER A 163 8.96 10.69 -38.65
CA SER A 163 10.17 10.54 -37.86
C SER A 163 10.44 11.69 -36.89
N ALA A 164 10.83 11.37 -35.66
CA ALA A 164 11.90 12.06 -34.93
C ALA A 164 12.31 11.24 -33.69
N SER A 165 13.62 11.13 -33.49
CA SER A 165 14.27 10.44 -32.38
C SER A 165 14.19 11.28 -31.10
N GLU A 166 13.59 10.76 -30.03
CA GLU A 166 13.76 11.28 -28.67
C GLU A 166 13.75 10.15 -27.63
N LYS A 167 14.57 10.31 -26.58
CA LYS A 167 14.86 9.34 -25.51
C LYS A 167 13.59 8.94 -24.72
N PRO A 168 13.54 7.74 -24.11
CA PRO A 168 12.36 7.32 -23.36
C PRO A 168 12.28 8.09 -22.04
N GLU A 169 11.34 9.02 -21.96
CA GLU A 169 10.85 9.59 -20.72
C GLU A 169 9.83 8.62 -20.09
N LEU A 170 10.02 8.33 -18.81
CA LEU A 170 9.18 7.42 -18.04
C LEU A 170 7.77 8.02 -17.91
N VAL A 171 6.80 7.52 -18.69
CA VAL A 171 5.40 7.93 -18.61
C VAL A 171 4.83 7.45 -17.28
N VAL A 172 4.78 8.35 -16.30
CA VAL A 172 3.94 8.22 -15.11
C VAL A 172 2.51 8.46 -15.59
N LEU A 173 1.67 7.42 -15.57
CA LEU A 173 0.24 7.57 -15.80
C LEU A 173 -0.32 8.40 -14.63
N ASP A 174 -0.63 9.66 -14.90
CA ASP A 174 -1.39 10.49 -13.97
C ASP A 174 -2.75 9.83 -13.76
N SER A 175 -3.00 9.45 -12.51
CA SER A 175 -4.25 8.84 -12.08
C SER A 175 -5.30 9.94 -11.90
N GLU A 176 -5.79 10.51 -12.99
CA GLU A 176 -7.05 11.27 -12.99
C GLU A 176 -8.21 10.27 -13.08
N ASP A 177 -8.54 9.65 -11.95
CA ASP A 177 -9.74 8.82 -11.84
C ASP A 177 -10.41 8.99 -10.46
N SER A 178 -10.37 10.21 -9.92
CA SER A 178 -11.04 10.58 -8.66
C SER A 178 -12.41 11.24 -8.85
N ASP A 179 -12.86 11.46 -10.09
CA ASP A 179 -14.09 12.23 -10.36
C ASP A 179 -15.32 11.38 -10.73
N LEU A 180 -15.21 10.04 -10.72
CA LEU A 180 -16.33 9.16 -11.05
C LEU A 180 -17.19 8.73 -9.84
N ASP A 181 -16.71 8.91 -8.61
CA ASP A 181 -17.46 8.50 -7.41
C ASP A 181 -18.50 9.54 -6.95
N ASN A 182 -18.44 10.78 -7.43
CA ASN A 182 -19.39 11.85 -7.03
C ASN A 182 -20.67 11.91 -7.87
N LYS A 183 -20.80 11.10 -8.93
CA LYS A 183 -21.99 11.06 -9.80
C LYS A 183 -22.99 9.94 -9.48
N SER A 184 -22.65 9.03 -8.56
CA SER A 184 -23.55 7.92 -8.17
C SER A 184 -24.56 8.32 -7.06
N SER A 185 -24.28 9.35 -6.25
CA SER A 185 -25.14 9.73 -5.12
C SER A 185 -26.26 10.75 -5.43
N SER A 186 -26.40 11.24 -6.67
CA SER A 186 -27.39 12.28 -7.01
C SER A 186 -28.62 11.81 -7.80
N LYS A 187 -28.77 10.51 -8.07
CA LYS A 187 -29.94 9.94 -8.76
C LYS A 187 -30.68 8.90 -7.92
N LEU A 188 -31.14 9.28 -6.73
CA LEU A 188 -32.22 8.55 -6.05
C LEU A 188 -33.00 9.48 -5.10
N LYS A 189 -33.83 10.36 -5.67
CA LYS A 189 -34.94 11.04 -4.96
C LYS A 189 -35.90 11.66 -5.98
N THR A 190 -36.84 10.85 -6.46
CA THR A 190 -38.11 11.32 -7.04
C THR A 190 -39.09 10.14 -7.19
N ARG A 191 -39.84 9.87 -6.12
CA ARG A 191 -41.30 9.66 -6.07
C ARG A 191 -41.70 9.21 -4.68
#